data_AF-A0A9P0IPN7-F1
#
_entry.id   AF-A0A9P0IPN7-F1
#
_cell.length_a   1.000
_cell.length_b   1.000
_cell.length_c   1.000
_cell.angle_alpha   90.00
_cell.angle_beta   90.00
_cell.angle_gamma   90.00
#
_symmetry.space_group_name_H-M   'P 1'
#
loop_
_entity.id
_entity.type
_entity.pdbx_description
1 polymer ?
#
loop_
_entity_poly.entity_id
_entity_poly.type
_entity_poly.pdbx_seq_one_letter_code
_entity_poly.pdbx_strand_id
1 'polypeptide(L)'
;MDLSTEELLNRKETLKQFDNYIEDTENTLKCFVEKVGWTLDKTPIKDNLVKCPINSEHRMSPSKLEVHCQKCILKKNGYDSSHSFYPSYNLSTLLSQTVTIDEITQMHILKTAYDESNSTLNMIKECLVQDILQYFIVHYKKYILF
;
A
#
# COMPACT_ATOMS: atom_id res chain seq x y z
N MET A 1 36.98 5.30 -47.15
CA MET A 1 38.02 4.26 -47.12
C MET A 1 37.29 2.95 -47.22
N ASP A 2 37.51 2.19 -48.29
CA ASP A 2 36.98 0.83 -48.40
C ASP A 2 37.82 -0.09 -47.52
N LEU A 3 37.16 -0.90 -46.71
CA LEU A 3 37.82 -1.92 -45.87
C LEU A 3 38.36 -3.04 -46.75
N SER A 4 39.56 -3.51 -46.43
CA SER A 4 40.13 -4.68 -47.09
C SER A 4 39.32 -5.94 -46.74
N THR A 5 39.35 -6.93 -47.63
CA THR A 5 38.70 -8.23 -47.44
C THR A 5 39.20 -8.93 -46.16
N GLU A 6 40.47 -8.74 -45.82
CA GLU A 6 41.10 -9.29 -44.61
C GLU A 6 40.54 -8.64 -43.33
N GLU A 7 40.35 -7.32 -43.32
CA GLU A 7 39.73 -6.62 -42.20
C GLU A 7 38.25 -7.00 -42.01
N LEU A 8 37.52 -7.24 -43.11
CA LEU A 8 36.14 -7.74 -43.04
C LEU A 8 36.08 -9.15 -42.45
N LEU A 9 37.02 -10.02 -42.81
CA LEU A 9 37.12 -11.37 -42.26
C LEU A 9 37.41 -11.33 -40.76
N ASN A 10 38.41 -10.54 -40.34
CA ASN A 10 38.76 -10.37 -38.93
C ASN A 10 37.58 -9.84 -38.12
N ARG A 11 36.85 -8.83 -38.62
CA ARG A 11 35.65 -8.32 -37.95
C ARG A 11 34.57 -9.37 -37.78
N LYS A 12 34.35 -10.21 -38.79
CA LYS A 12 33.36 -11.29 -38.73
C LYS A 12 33.76 -12.34 -37.69
N GLU A 13 35.05 -12.65 -37.60
CA GLU A 13 35.58 -13.59 -36.62
C GLU A 13 35.47 -13.05 -35.19
N THR A 14 35.78 -11.76 -34.99
CA THR A 14 35.58 -11.09 -33.69
C THR A 14 34.11 -11.08 -33.27
N LEU A 15 33.18 -10.82 -34.19
CA LEU A 15 31.74 -10.89 -33.89
C LEU A 15 31.33 -12.29 -33.42
N LYS A 16 31.81 -13.32 -34.12
CA LYS A 16 31.55 -14.71 -33.74
C LYS A 16 32.13 -15.05 -32.35
N GLN A 17 33.30 -14.50 -32.00
CA GLN A 17 33.85 -14.67 -30.66
C GLN A 17 32.98 -14.01 -29.58
N PHE A 18 32.40 -12.84 -29.87
CA PHE A 18 31.46 -12.20 -28.94
C PHE A 18 30.17 -13.00 -28.78
N ASP A 19 29.60 -13.50 -29.88
CA ASP A 19 28.39 -14.31 -29.84
C ASP A 19 28.61 -15.58 -29.00
N ASN A 20 29.72 -16.30 -29.25
CA ASN A 20 30.10 -17.48 -28.47
C ASN A 20 30.29 -17.15 -26.98
N TYR A 21 30.95 -16.03 -26.66
CA TYR A 21 31.18 -15.62 -25.28
C TYR A 21 29.86 -15.30 -24.54
N ILE A 22 28.92 -14.63 -25.24
CA ILE A 22 27.60 -14.34 -24.69
C ILE A 22 26.86 -15.65 -24.40
N GLU A 23 26.83 -16.57 -25.35
CA GLU A 23 26.17 -17.87 -25.21
C GLU A 23 26.76 -18.69 -24.06
N ASP A 24 28.09 -18.77 -23.96
CA ASP A 24 28.78 -19.48 -22.87
C ASP A 24 28.45 -18.87 -21.51
N THR A 25 28.37 -17.54 -21.44
CA THR A 25 28.03 -16.82 -20.22
C THR A 25 26.58 -17.06 -19.81
N GLU A 26 25.63 -16.99 -20.75
CA GLU A 26 24.21 -17.28 -20.51
C GLU A 26 24.02 -18.72 -20.00
N ASN A 27 24.70 -19.69 -20.61
CA ASN A 27 24.66 -21.09 -20.20
C ASN A 27 25.26 -21.30 -18.80
N THR A 28 26.36 -20.61 -18.50
CA THR A 28 26.99 -20.67 -17.16
C THR A 28 26.06 -20.11 -16.09
N LEU A 29 25.45 -18.95 -16.36
CA LEU A 29 24.46 -18.33 -15.48
C LEU A 29 23.25 -19.23 -15.27
N LYS A 30 22.71 -19.81 -16.34
CA LYS A 30 21.59 -20.76 -16.29
C LYS A 30 21.92 -21.95 -15.37
N CYS A 31 23.07 -22.60 -15.57
CA CYS A 31 23.51 -23.71 -14.73
C CYS A 31 23.64 -23.30 -13.26
N PHE A 32 24.13 -22.09 -12.98
CA PHE A 32 24.28 -21.59 -11.62
C PHE A 32 22.94 -21.33 -10.94
N VAL A 33 22.00 -20.65 -11.63
CA VAL A 33 20.67 -20.37 -11.05
C VAL A 33 19.86 -21.65 -10.82
N GLU A 34 19.94 -22.62 -11.74
CA GLU A 34 19.29 -23.93 -11.57
C GLU A 34 19.81 -24.67 -10.34
N LYS A 35 21.12 -24.60 -10.05
CA LYS A 35 21.73 -25.22 -8.86
C LYS A 35 21.20 -24.63 -7.54
N VAL A 36 20.84 -23.36 -7.52
CA VAL A 36 20.26 -22.70 -6.33
C VAL A 36 18.72 -22.74 -6.31
N GLY A 37 18.11 -23.47 -7.25
CA GLY A 37 16.65 -23.61 -7.35
C GLY A 37 15.95 -22.36 -7.89
N TRP A 38 16.67 -21.50 -8.61
CA TRP A 38 16.12 -20.33 -9.28
C TRP A 38 15.94 -20.62 -10.77
N THR A 39 14.91 -20.02 -11.36
CA THR A 39 14.70 -20.00 -12.81
C THR A 39 15.31 -18.73 -13.39
N LEU A 40 15.95 -18.84 -14.55
CA LEU A 40 16.34 -17.68 -15.36
C LEU A 40 15.10 -17.10 -16.06
N ASP A 41 14.04 -16.84 -15.30
CA ASP A 41 12.85 -16.20 -15.84
C ASP A 41 13.22 -14.78 -16.22
N LYS A 42 12.70 -14.33 -17.37
CA LYS A 42 12.75 -12.92 -17.71
C LYS A 42 12.12 -12.18 -16.53
N THR A 43 12.90 -11.29 -15.91
CA THR A 43 12.36 -10.39 -14.89
C THR A 43 11.08 -9.81 -15.48
N PRO A 44 9.93 -9.91 -14.81
CA PRO A 44 8.68 -9.36 -15.32
C PRO A 44 8.99 -7.92 -15.74
N ILE A 45 8.87 -7.65 -17.04
CA ILE A 45 9.16 -6.34 -17.62
C ILE A 45 8.23 -5.40 -16.89
N LYS A 46 8.78 -4.69 -15.89
CA LYS A 46 8.10 -3.77 -14.96
C LYS A 46 6.59 -3.92 -15.05
N ASP A 47 6.05 -4.86 -14.27
CA ASP A 47 4.61 -4.97 -14.05
C ASP A 47 4.03 -3.56 -14.05
N ASN A 48 3.00 -3.31 -14.87
CA ASN A 48 2.38 -1.99 -15.04
C ASN A 48 1.81 -1.52 -13.69
N LEU A 49 2.66 -1.05 -12.79
CA LEU A 49 2.31 -0.71 -11.44
C LEU A 49 1.55 0.60 -11.49
N VAL A 50 0.31 0.55 -11.04
CA VAL A 50 -0.55 1.73 -10.91
C VAL A 50 -0.36 2.33 -9.52
N LYS A 51 -0.55 3.65 -9.45
CA LYS A 51 -0.56 4.37 -8.17
C LYS A 51 -1.93 4.28 -7.52
N CYS A 52 -1.96 4.22 -6.20
CA CYS A 52 -3.22 4.36 -5.46
C CYS A 52 -3.72 5.82 -5.51
N PRO A 53 -5.03 6.04 -5.71
CA PRO A 53 -5.63 7.38 -5.68
C PRO A 53 -5.71 7.99 -4.27
N ILE A 54 -5.63 7.18 -3.20
CA ILE A 54 -5.73 7.63 -1.80
C ILE A 54 -4.36 8.03 -1.23
N ASN A 55 -3.29 7.36 -1.69
CA ASN A 55 -1.90 7.64 -1.32
C ASN A 55 -0.98 7.41 -2.53
N SER A 56 -0.36 8.47 -3.04
CA SER A 56 0.49 8.45 -4.24
C SER A 56 1.75 7.59 -4.12
N GLU A 57 2.18 7.30 -2.88
CA GLU A 57 3.37 6.51 -2.61
C GLU A 57 3.11 5.01 -2.74
N HIS A 58 1.85 4.57 -2.69
CA HIS A 58 1.52 3.18 -2.88
C HIS A 58 1.49 2.80 -4.37
N ARG A 59 2.16 1.70 -4.71
CA ARG A 59 2.18 1.10 -6.05
C ARG A 59 1.78 -0.37 -5.98
N MET A 60 0.98 -0.82 -6.94
CA MET A 60 0.45 -2.19 -6.99
C MET A 60 0.14 -2.61 -8.42
N SER A 61 -0.08 -3.91 -8.63
CA SER A 61 -0.61 -4.40 -9.90
C SER A 61 -2.03 -3.84 -10.14
N PRO A 62 -2.42 -3.61 -11.40
CA PRO A 62 -3.77 -3.10 -11.72
C PRO A 62 -4.87 -4.00 -11.17
N SER A 63 -4.66 -5.32 -11.20
CA SER A 63 -5.57 -6.34 -10.66
C SER A 63 -5.84 -6.23 -9.15
N LYS A 64 -4.96 -5.58 -8.40
CA LYS A 64 -5.08 -5.43 -6.93
C LYS A 64 -5.53 -4.03 -6.51
N LEU A 65 -5.72 -3.11 -7.47
CA LEU A 65 -6.00 -1.69 -7.18
C LEU A 65 -7.28 -1.53 -6.35
N GLU A 66 -8.37 -2.19 -6.74
CA GLU A 66 -9.67 -2.04 -6.05
C GLU A 66 -9.61 -2.51 -4.60
N VAL A 67 -9.12 -3.73 -4.37
CA VAL A 67 -8.96 -4.30 -3.02
C VAL A 67 -8.01 -3.46 -2.17
N HIS A 68 -6.94 -2.95 -2.78
CA HIS A 68 -6.03 -2.03 -2.10
C HIS A 68 -6.75 -0.74 -1.70
N CYS A 69 -7.51 -0.12 -2.61
CA CYS A 69 -8.22 1.14 -2.33
C CYS A 69 -9.12 1.00 -1.11
N GLN A 70 -9.89 -0.10 -1.01
CA GLN A 70 -10.74 -0.37 0.14
C GLN A 70 -9.93 -0.41 1.44
N LYS A 71 -8.86 -1.22 1.48
CA LYS A 71 -8.00 -1.33 2.67
C LYS A 71 -7.25 -0.03 2.99
N CYS A 72 -6.85 0.72 1.97
CA CYS A 72 -6.14 1.98 2.13
C CYS A 72 -7.04 3.06 2.71
N ILE A 73 -8.34 3.09 2.34
CA ILE A 73 -9.33 3.98 2.98
C ILE A 73 -9.48 3.61 4.45
N LEU A 74 -9.66 2.34 4.77
CA LEU A 74 -9.80 1.88 6.15
C LEU A 74 -8.58 2.27 6.99
N LYS A 75 -7.37 1.95 6.50
CA LYS A 75 -6.12 2.32 7.17
C LYS A 75 -5.96 3.83 7.36
N LYS A 76 -6.31 4.64 6.36
CA LYS A 76 -6.28 6.11 6.45
C LYS A 76 -7.19 6.64 7.56
N ASN A 77 -8.29 5.94 7.84
CA ASN A 77 -9.25 6.28 8.90
C ASN A 77 -8.95 5.59 10.24
N GLY A 78 -7.78 4.97 10.41
CA GLY A 78 -7.35 4.37 11.69
C GLY A 78 -7.82 2.93 11.91
N TYR A 79 -8.45 2.28 10.92
CA TYR A 79 -8.82 0.88 11.01
C TYR A 79 -7.65 -0.04 10.64
N ASP A 80 -7.59 -1.21 11.26
CA ASP A 80 -6.58 -2.24 10.94
C ASP A 80 -7.03 -3.18 9.82
N SER A 81 -6.19 -4.16 9.49
CA SER A 81 -6.42 -5.12 8.40
C SER A 81 -7.53 -6.15 8.66
N SER A 82 -8.01 -6.28 9.90
CA SER A 82 -9.13 -7.16 10.25
C SER A 82 -10.49 -6.53 9.92
N HIS A 83 -10.51 -5.21 9.76
CA HIS A 83 -11.72 -4.49 9.40
C HIS A 83 -12.00 -4.60 7.89
N SER A 84 -13.28 -4.65 7.57
CA SER A 84 -13.78 -4.63 6.20
C SER A 84 -14.98 -3.71 6.10
N PHE A 85 -15.24 -3.19 4.90
CA PHE A 85 -16.51 -2.51 4.67
C PHE A 85 -17.65 -3.49 4.84
N TYR A 86 -18.73 -3.02 5.45
CA TYR A 86 -19.96 -3.79 5.49
C TYR A 86 -20.42 -4.06 4.05
N PRO A 87 -20.88 -5.29 3.72
CA PRO A 87 -21.43 -5.56 2.40
C PRO A 87 -22.52 -4.54 2.09
N SER A 88 -22.41 -3.86 0.95
CA SER A 88 -23.47 -2.96 0.50
C SER A 88 -24.75 -3.77 0.35
N TYR A 89 -25.80 -3.39 1.07
CA TYR A 89 -27.12 -3.99 0.88
C TYR A 89 -27.54 -3.74 -0.57
N ASN A 90 -27.85 -4.81 -1.32
CA ASN A 90 -28.56 -4.65 -2.57
C ASN A 90 -30.01 -4.31 -2.22
N LEU A 91 -30.61 -3.29 -2.86
CA LEU A 91 -32.03 -2.93 -2.74
C LEU A 91 -33.00 -4.07 -3.14
N SER A 92 -32.48 -5.23 -3.52
CA SER A 92 -33.21 -6.44 -3.93
C SER A 92 -33.50 -7.40 -2.76
N THR A 93 -33.07 -7.10 -1.53
CA THR A 93 -33.46 -7.89 -0.35
C THR A 93 -34.97 -7.83 -0.16
N LEU A 94 -35.62 -8.98 0.03
CA LEU A 94 -37.05 -9.02 0.36
C LEU A 94 -37.32 -8.19 1.62
N LEU A 95 -38.37 -7.36 1.57
CA LEU A 95 -38.90 -6.59 2.71
C LEU A 95 -39.13 -7.43 3.98
N SER A 96 -39.26 -8.75 3.87
CA SER A 96 -39.40 -9.67 5.01
C SER A 96 -38.15 -9.78 5.88
N GLN A 97 -37.02 -9.18 5.49
CA GLN A 97 -35.78 -9.13 6.28
C GLN A 97 -35.38 -7.71 6.68
N THR A 98 -36.24 -6.71 6.50
CA THR A 98 -35.95 -5.32 6.87
C THR A 98 -36.64 -4.94 8.16
N VAL A 99 -35.90 -4.32 9.08
CA VAL A 99 -36.45 -3.67 10.27
C VAL A 99 -36.69 -2.21 9.91
N THR A 100 -37.95 -1.78 9.96
CA THR A 100 -38.31 -0.37 9.81
C THR A 100 -38.23 0.32 11.16
N ILE A 101 -37.47 1.41 11.23
CA ILE A 101 -37.40 2.28 12.41
C ILE A 101 -38.27 3.50 12.10
N ASP A 102 -39.18 3.86 13.01
CA ASP A 102 -39.97 5.08 12.83
C ASP A 102 -39.09 6.34 12.96
N GLU A 103 -39.55 7.43 12.35
CA GLU A 103 -38.81 8.68 12.26
C GLU A 103 -38.42 9.24 13.64
N ILE A 104 -39.29 9.08 14.64
CA ILE A 104 -39.04 9.60 16.00
C ILE A 104 -37.92 8.80 16.64
N THR A 105 -37.98 7.47 16.58
CA THR A 105 -36.91 6.60 17.10
C THR A 105 -35.60 6.80 16.34
N GLN A 106 -35.63 6.94 15.01
CA GLN A 106 -34.44 7.23 14.22
C GLN A 106 -33.77 8.53 14.66
N MET A 107 -34.56 9.61 14.78
CA MET A 107 -34.05 10.91 15.22
C MET A 107 -33.49 10.85 16.64
N HIS A 108 -34.13 10.10 17.52
CA HIS A 108 -33.64 9.89 18.88
C HIS A 108 -32.28 9.18 18.89
N ILE A 109 -32.13 8.08 18.13
CA ILE A 109 -30.87 7.34 18.00
C ILE A 109 -29.75 8.26 17.50
N LEU A 110 -30.01 9.03 16.43
CA LEU A 110 -29.03 9.93 15.85
C LEU A 110 -28.60 11.03 16.83
N LYS A 111 -29.56 11.61 17.56
CA LYS A 111 -29.27 12.64 18.56
C LYS A 111 -28.42 12.09 19.70
N THR A 112 -28.79 10.93 20.25
CA THR A 112 -28.04 10.29 21.34
C THR A 112 -26.61 9.98 20.92
N ALA A 113 -26.41 9.39 19.74
CA ALA A 113 -25.07 9.10 19.23
C ALA A 113 -24.22 10.36 19.03
N TYR A 114 -24.84 11.45 18.57
CA TYR A 114 -24.17 12.76 18.44
C TYR A 114 -23.74 13.33 19.79
N ASP A 115 -24.62 13.29 20.78
CA ASP A 115 -24.36 13.79 22.13
C ASP A 115 -23.25 12.98 22.83
N GLU A 116 -23.26 11.65 22.70
CA GLU A 116 -22.22 10.75 23.23
C GLU A 116 -20.85 10.98 22.58
N SER A 117 -20.82 11.16 21.25
CA SER A 117 -19.59 11.47 20.52
C SER A 117 -18.98 12.79 20.99
N ASN A 118 -19.80 13.82 21.16
CA ASN A 118 -19.36 15.12 21.67
C ASN A 118 -18.87 15.05 23.11
N SER A 119 -19.55 14.30 23.97
CA SER A 119 -19.12 14.07 25.35
C SER A 119 -17.75 13.41 25.40
N THR A 120 -17.55 12.36 24.59
CA THR A 120 -16.26 11.65 24.48
C THR A 120 -15.15 12.58 23.98
N LEU A 121 -15.44 13.40 22.96
CA LEU A 121 -14.48 14.35 22.42
C LEU A 121 -14.08 15.42 23.45
N ASN A 122 -15.03 15.90 24.25
CA ASN A 122 -14.74 16.86 25.32
C ASN A 122 -13.88 16.24 26.42
N MET A 123 -14.17 15.01 26.84
CA MET A 123 -13.36 14.29 27.81
C MET A 123 -11.91 14.11 27.32
N ILE A 124 -11.71 13.73 26.06
CA ILE A 124 -10.37 13.58 25.46
C ILE A 124 -9.62 14.92 25.47
N LYS A 125 -10.30 16.03 25.13
CA LYS A 125 -9.69 17.37 25.17
C LYS A 125 -9.24 17.74 26.57
N GLU A 126 -10.06 17.48 27.60
CA GLU A 126 -9.71 17.76 28.99
C GLU A 126 -8.51 16.93 29.46
N CYS A 127 -8.47 15.63 29.13
CA CYS A 127 -7.32 14.77 29.45
C CYS A 127 -6.02 15.27 28.78
N LEU A 128 -6.06 15.64 27.49
CA LEU A 128 -4.88 16.16 26.79
C LEU A 128 -4.37 17.47 27.40
N VAL A 129 -5.27 18.36 27.83
CA VAL A 129 -4.89 19.61 28.52
C VAL A 129 -4.22 19.29 29.86
N GLN A 130 -4.73 18.33 30.63
CA GLN A 130 -4.12 17.89 31.88
C GLN A 130 -2.74 17.25 31.66
N ASP A 131 -2.59 16.38 30.67
CA ASP A 131 -1.31 15.73 30.36
C ASP A 131 -0.24 16.75 29.93
N ILE A 132 -0.64 17.73 29.11
CA ILE A 132 0.24 18.83 28.70
C ILE A 132 0.65 19.67 29.92
N LEU A 133 -0.31 20.07 30.77
CA LEU A 133 -0.01 20.83 31.99
C LEU A 133 0.91 20.07 32.94
N GLN A 134 0.68 18.75 33.12
CA GLN A 134 1.52 17.89 33.94
C GLN A 134 2.94 17.79 33.38
N TYR A 135 3.09 17.63 32.06
CA TYR A 135 4.39 17.64 31.38
C TYR A 135 5.13 18.97 31.61
N PHE A 136 4.44 20.11 31.44
CA PHE A 136 5.01 21.43 31.71
C PHE A 136 5.44 21.58 33.18
N ILE A 137 4.61 21.16 34.14
CA ILE A 137 4.95 21.22 35.56
C ILE A 137 6.18 20.37 35.88
N VAL A 138 6.28 19.15 35.35
CA VAL A 138 7.39 18.22 35.61
C VAL A 138 8.68 18.72 34.96
N HIS A 139 8.64 19.20 33.71
CA HIS A 139 9.84 19.62 32.98
C HIS A 139 10.31 21.03 33.32
N TYR A 140 9.41 21.98 33.62
CA TYR A 140 9.78 23.38 33.89
C TYR A 140 9.97 23.72 35.37
N LYS A 141 9.51 22.88 36.32
CA LYS A 141 9.89 23.04 37.74
C LYS A 141 11.40 22.90 37.98
N LYS A 142 12.13 22.24 37.07
CA LYS A 142 13.59 22.10 37.15
C LYS A 142 14.35 23.40 36.88
N TYR A 143 13.69 24.44 36.36
CA TYR A 143 14.30 25.70 35.94
C TYR A 143 13.87 26.92 36.78
N ILE A 144 13.02 26.75 37.81
CA ILE A 144 12.45 27.86 38.62
C ILE A 144 12.79 27.77 40.12
N LEU A 145 13.75 26.92 40.51
CA LEU A 145 14.34 26.97 41.86
C LEU A 145 15.79 27.43 41.76
N PHE A 146 15.96 28.76 41.73
CA PHE A 146 17.17 29.47 42.15
C PHE A 146 16.75 30.52 43.18
#